data_AF-A0AAX3W8C2-F1
#
_entry.id   AF-A0AAX3W8C2-F1
#
_cell.length_a   1.000
_cell.length_b   1.000
_cell.length_c   1.000
_cell.angle_alpha   90.00
_cell.angle_beta   90.00
_cell.angle_gamma   90.00
#
_symmetry.space_group_name_H-M   'P 1'
#
loop_
_entity.id
_entity.type
_entity.pdbx_description
1 polymer ?
#
loop_
_entity_poly.entity_id
_entity_poly.type
_entity_poly.pdbx_seq_one_letter_code
_entity_poly.pdbx_strand_id
1 'polypeptide(L)'
;MIKLPAKFSLFKCLLNREHIKQMVRYLFTAGAFGFVVANNAFISGAAGGCQAEVGSAGAMASAAIVEMDGGTPQQSAEAFAITLKNMLGLVCDPVAGLVEVPCVKRNAAGSSLANVSADMALAGVTSRIPCDEVIGAMYRIGKTMPSALRETGEGGLADTPTGRWLQQKIFG
;
A
#
# COMPACT_ATOMS: atom_id res chain seq x y z
N MET A 1 11.56 25.74 -8.20
CA MET A 1 12.22 24.94 -9.26
C MET A 1 11.87 23.47 -9.00
N ILE A 2 10.68 23.04 -9.40
CA ILE A 2 10.18 21.68 -9.18
C ILE A 2 10.75 20.82 -10.31
N LYS A 3 11.67 19.91 -10.01
CA LYS A 3 12.11 18.88 -10.95
C LYS A 3 10.94 17.91 -11.15
N LEU A 4 10.06 18.24 -12.09
CA LEU A 4 8.97 17.38 -12.55
C LEU A 4 9.30 16.41 -13.73
N PRO A 5 10.55 16.09 -14.13
CA PRO A 5 10.76 15.21 -15.29
C PRO A 5 10.78 13.71 -14.98
N ALA A 6 10.79 13.28 -13.71
CA ALA A 6 10.99 11.86 -13.37
C ALA A 6 9.70 11.01 -13.43
N LYS A 7 8.52 11.61 -13.23
CA LYS A 7 7.24 10.88 -13.11
C LYS A 7 6.75 10.17 -14.37
N PHE A 8 7.34 10.47 -15.54
CA PHE A 8 7.00 9.85 -16.81
C PHE A 8 8.03 8.82 -17.31
N SER A 9 9.03 8.44 -16.50
CA SER A 9 10.06 7.48 -16.94
C SER A 9 9.61 6.02 -16.92
N LEU A 10 8.54 5.66 -16.18
CA LEU A 10 8.08 4.27 -16.09
C LEU A 10 7.65 3.68 -17.44
N PHE A 11 7.33 4.52 -18.43
CA PHE A 11 6.95 4.08 -19.78
C PHE A 11 8.07 4.18 -20.82
N LYS A 12 9.22 4.79 -20.48
CA LYS A 12 10.30 5.00 -21.44
C LYS A 12 11.32 3.86 -21.35
N CYS A 13 11.11 2.86 -22.20
CA CYS A 13 12.13 1.95 -22.73
C CYS A 13 12.77 0.96 -21.74
N LEU A 14 12.23 -0.26 -21.75
CA LEU A 14 12.80 -1.51 -21.20
C LEU A 14 14.15 -1.93 -21.83
N LEU A 15 14.84 -1.05 -22.56
CA LEU A 15 16.08 -1.34 -23.29
C LEU A 15 17.28 -0.49 -22.82
N ASN A 16 17.13 0.34 -21.78
CA ASN A 16 18.23 1.14 -21.23
C ASN A 16 18.78 0.50 -19.94
N ARG A 17 20.09 0.23 -19.89
CA ARG A 17 20.78 -0.31 -18.70
C ARG A 17 20.56 0.53 -17.44
N GLU A 18 20.39 1.84 -17.58
CA GLU A 18 20.18 2.71 -16.42
C GLU A 18 18.78 2.52 -15.81
N HIS A 19 17.75 2.31 -16.63
CA HIS A 19 16.41 2.00 -16.12
C HIS A 19 16.36 0.65 -15.41
N ILE A 20 17.10 -0.35 -15.90
CA ILE A 20 17.19 -1.65 -15.21
C ILE A 20 17.76 -1.48 -13.80
N LYS A 21 18.82 -0.67 -13.63
CA LYS A 21 19.37 -0.40 -12.30
C LYS A 21 18.37 0.30 -11.39
N GLN A 22 17.61 1.27 -11.90
CA GLN A 22 16.56 1.95 -11.14
C GLN A 22 15.45 0.99 -10.72
N MET A 23 14.98 0.12 -11.62
CA MET A 23 13.99 -0.92 -11.29
C MET A 23 14.53 -1.92 -10.26
N VAL A 24 15.80 -2.30 -10.35
CA VAL A 24 16.44 -3.16 -9.36
C VAL A 24 16.47 -2.47 -7.99
N ARG A 25 16.88 -1.19 -7.91
CA ARG A 25 16.83 -0.41 -6.67
C ARG A 25 15.41 -0.30 -6.12
N TYR A 26 14.43 -0.05 -6.98
CA TYR A 26 13.02 -0.02 -6.57
C TYR A 26 12.60 -1.33 -5.89
N LEU A 27 12.90 -2.47 -6.52
CA LEU A 27 12.56 -3.79 -5.97
C LEU A 27 13.30 -4.06 -4.66
N PHE A 28 14.58 -3.68 -4.54
CA PHE A 28 15.33 -3.83 -3.29
C PHE A 28 14.77 -2.96 -2.16
N THR A 29 14.46 -1.69 -2.43
CA THR A 29 13.87 -0.78 -1.44
C THR A 29 12.49 -1.25 -1.03
N ALA A 30 11.60 -1.54 -1.99
CA ALA A 30 10.28 -2.09 -1.70
C ALA A 30 10.39 -3.38 -0.87
N GLY A 31 11.27 -4.30 -1.26
CA GLY A 31 11.52 -5.55 -0.55
C GLY A 31 12.05 -5.35 0.87
N ALA A 32 12.94 -4.38 1.10
CA ALA A 32 13.47 -4.06 2.43
C ALA A 32 12.37 -3.56 3.38
N PHE A 33 11.54 -2.62 2.92
CA PHE A 33 10.39 -2.17 3.71
C PHE A 33 9.36 -3.29 3.92
N GLY A 34 9.08 -4.09 2.88
CA GLY A 34 8.21 -5.25 2.98
C GLY A 34 8.70 -6.29 3.99
N PHE A 35 10.02 -6.52 4.04
CA PHE A 35 10.65 -7.40 5.02
C PHE A 35 10.43 -6.88 6.45
N VAL A 36 10.61 -5.58 6.70
CA VAL A 36 10.35 -4.99 8.01
C VAL A 36 8.88 -5.15 8.40
N VAL A 37 7.94 -4.87 7.48
CA VAL A 37 6.50 -5.04 7.73
C VAL A 37 6.15 -6.50 8.04
N ALA A 38 6.67 -7.45 7.26
CA ALA A 38 6.40 -8.87 7.44
C ALA A 38 6.88 -9.40 8.79
N ASN A 39 8.00 -8.89 9.30
CA ASN A 39 8.56 -9.32 10.60
C ASN A 39 7.91 -8.63 11.81
N ASN A 40 7.30 -7.45 11.62
CA ASN A 40 6.78 -6.65 12.73
C ASN A 40 5.24 -6.51 12.74
N ALA A 41 4.56 -6.93 11.67
CA ALA A 41 3.12 -6.78 11.52
C ALA A 41 2.48 -7.92 10.68
N PHE A 42 1.68 -7.56 9.68
CA PHE A 42 0.93 -8.47 8.81
C PHE A 42 1.17 -8.12 7.35
N ILE A 43 1.00 -9.10 6.46
CA ILE A 43 1.07 -8.91 5.00
C ILE A 43 -0.19 -9.41 4.26
N SER A 44 -1.20 -9.91 4.98
CA SER A 44 -2.43 -10.44 4.39
C SER A 44 -3.70 -9.80 4.97
N GLY A 45 -4.73 -9.75 4.14
CA GLY A 45 -6.02 -9.14 4.42
C GLY A 45 -6.77 -9.93 5.49
N ALA A 46 -6.73 -11.26 5.38
CA ALA A 46 -7.23 -12.20 6.39
C ALA A 46 -6.59 -12.01 7.77
N ALA A 47 -5.32 -11.58 7.86
CA ALA A 47 -4.65 -11.40 9.14
C ALA A 47 -4.92 -10.01 9.75
N GLY A 48 -4.75 -8.95 8.97
CA GLY A 48 -4.70 -7.57 9.47
C GLY A 48 -5.62 -6.57 8.77
N GLY A 49 -6.51 -7.02 7.88
CA GLY A 49 -7.30 -6.16 6.99
C GLY A 49 -6.50 -5.67 5.79
N CYS A 50 -7.16 -4.97 4.87
CA CYS A 50 -6.56 -4.51 3.61
C CYS A 50 -5.47 -3.45 3.81
N GLN A 51 -5.37 -2.83 5.00
CA GLN A 51 -4.20 -2.03 5.41
C GLN A 51 -2.89 -2.84 5.33
N ALA A 52 -2.95 -4.15 5.62
CA ALA A 52 -1.80 -5.04 5.64
C ALA A 52 -1.39 -5.51 4.23
N GLU A 53 -2.27 -5.41 3.24
CA GLU A 53 -2.01 -5.79 1.84
C GLU A 53 -1.79 -4.55 0.98
N VAL A 54 -2.88 -3.86 0.63
CA VAL A 54 -2.82 -2.72 -0.28
C VAL A 54 -2.19 -1.52 0.42
N GLY A 55 -2.41 -1.36 1.72
CA GLY A 55 -1.76 -0.30 2.49
C GLY A 55 -0.25 -0.47 2.56
N SER A 56 0.23 -1.66 2.94
CA SER A 56 1.66 -1.98 2.97
C SER A 56 2.30 -1.94 1.58
N ALA A 57 1.63 -2.47 0.54
CA ALA A 57 2.12 -2.42 -0.83
C ALA A 57 2.25 -0.99 -1.37
N GLY A 58 1.25 -0.14 -1.12
CA GLY A 58 1.31 1.28 -1.45
C GLY A 58 2.46 1.99 -0.71
N ALA A 59 2.64 1.70 0.57
CA ALA A 59 3.71 2.28 1.36
C ALA A 59 5.10 1.84 0.88
N MET A 60 5.29 0.54 0.57
CA MET A 60 6.51 0.01 -0.05
C MET A 60 6.80 0.70 -1.37
N ALA A 61 5.78 0.90 -2.22
CA ALA A 61 5.93 1.60 -3.49
C ALA A 61 6.36 3.06 -3.27
N SER A 62 5.78 3.77 -2.31
CA SER A 62 6.14 5.17 -2.03
C SER A 62 7.61 5.33 -1.63
N ALA A 63 8.12 4.44 -0.76
CA ALA A 63 9.53 4.43 -0.36
C ALA A 63 10.46 4.15 -1.54
N ALA A 64 10.06 3.22 -2.40
CA ALA A 64 10.84 2.84 -3.56
C ALA A 64 10.85 3.93 -4.66
N ILE A 65 9.75 4.68 -4.82
CA ILE A 65 9.70 5.87 -5.68
C ILE A 65 10.68 6.93 -5.19
N VAL A 66 10.72 7.21 -3.87
CA VAL A 66 11.67 8.16 -3.29
C VAL A 66 13.13 7.78 -3.61
N GLU A 67 13.49 6.50 -3.45
CA GLU A 67 14.84 6.02 -3.82
C GLU A 67 15.13 6.21 -5.32
N MET A 68 14.19 5.86 -6.19
CA MET A 68 14.35 6.04 -7.65
C MET A 68 14.58 7.50 -8.04
N ASP A 69 13.94 8.43 -7.33
CA ASP A 69 14.05 9.87 -7.56
C ASP A 69 15.25 10.51 -6.82
N GLY A 70 16.10 9.70 -6.20
CA GLY A 70 17.34 10.14 -5.55
C GLY A 70 17.15 10.76 -4.17
N GLY A 71 16.03 10.47 -3.51
CA GLY A 71 15.79 10.84 -2.12
C GLY A 71 16.67 10.06 -1.14
N THR A 72 16.70 10.53 0.10
CA THR A 72 17.45 9.88 1.18
C THR A 72 16.67 8.70 1.79
N PRO A 73 17.34 7.74 2.44
CA PRO A 73 16.65 6.66 3.17
C PRO A 73 15.64 7.18 4.21
N GLN A 74 15.94 8.32 4.86
CA GLN A 74 15.00 8.95 5.77
C GLN A 74 13.74 9.40 5.04
N GLN A 75 13.85 10.06 3.88
CA GLN A 75 12.69 10.46 3.08
C GLN A 75 11.88 9.25 2.60
N SER A 76 12.52 8.12 2.30
CA SER A 76 11.81 6.88 1.97
C SER A 76 10.97 6.39 3.14
N ALA A 77 11.49 6.46 4.37
CA ALA A 77 10.75 6.16 5.59
C ALA A 77 9.61 7.17 5.85
N GLU A 78 9.82 8.45 5.55
CA GLU A 78 8.75 9.46 5.64
C GLU A 78 7.60 9.17 4.66
N ALA A 79 7.92 8.88 3.39
CA ALA A 79 6.92 8.55 2.37
C ALA A 79 6.15 7.28 2.74
N PHE A 80 6.86 6.25 3.22
CA PHE A 80 6.26 5.02 3.72
C PHE A 80 5.26 5.33 4.85
N ALA A 81 5.70 6.08 5.86
CA ALA A 81 4.88 6.43 7.01
C ALA A 81 3.65 7.25 6.61
N ILE A 82 3.80 8.24 5.71
CA ILE A 82 2.69 9.04 5.19
C ILE A 82 1.67 8.16 4.48
N THR A 83 2.13 7.28 3.57
CA THR A 83 1.24 6.38 2.83
C THR A 83 0.51 5.44 3.76
N LEU A 84 1.23 4.74 4.64
CA LEU A 84 0.64 3.72 5.50
C LEU A 84 -0.37 4.32 6.48
N LYS A 85 -0.09 5.49 7.07
CA LYS A 85 -1.03 6.20 7.96
C LYS A 85 -2.39 6.45 7.32
N ASN A 86 -2.40 6.84 6.04
CA ASN A 86 -3.64 7.10 5.29
C ASN A 86 -4.41 5.81 4.94
N MET A 87 -3.80 4.65 5.15
CA MET A 87 -4.39 3.34 4.86
C MET A 87 -4.72 2.54 6.13
N LEU A 88 -4.38 3.06 7.32
CA LEU A 88 -4.65 2.39 8.59
C LEU A 88 -6.16 2.19 8.80
N GLY A 89 -6.55 1.03 9.33
CA GLY A 89 -7.94 0.69 9.61
C GLY A 89 -8.75 0.16 8.42
N LEU A 90 -8.16 0.08 7.22
CA LEU A 90 -8.85 -0.52 6.09
C LEU A 90 -9.13 -2.01 6.33
N VAL A 91 -10.41 -2.35 6.37
CA VAL A 91 -10.93 -3.72 6.46
C VAL A 91 -10.77 -4.48 5.15
N CYS A 92 -10.70 -5.82 5.19
CA CYS A 92 -10.77 -6.65 4.00
C CYS A 92 -12.14 -7.31 3.96
N ASP A 93 -13.01 -6.94 3.03
CA ASP A 93 -14.34 -7.55 2.90
C ASP A 93 -14.77 -7.56 1.43
N PRO A 94 -14.13 -8.40 0.60
CA PRO A 94 -14.33 -8.40 -0.84
C PRO A 94 -15.70 -8.98 -1.22
N VAL A 95 -16.37 -8.35 -2.17
CA VAL A 95 -17.67 -8.82 -2.67
C VAL A 95 -17.50 -10.21 -3.28
N ALA A 96 -18.37 -11.13 -2.85
CA ALA A 96 -18.37 -12.52 -3.29
C ALA A 96 -17.03 -13.26 -3.05
N GLY A 97 -16.18 -12.76 -2.13
CA GLY A 97 -14.85 -13.34 -1.88
C GLY A 97 -13.85 -13.12 -3.02
N LEU A 98 -14.17 -12.29 -4.01
CA LEU A 98 -13.35 -12.11 -5.21
C LEU A 98 -12.41 -10.91 -5.06
N VAL A 99 -11.20 -11.03 -5.60
CA VAL A 99 -10.18 -9.96 -5.62
C VAL A 99 -10.48 -8.92 -6.71
N GLU A 100 -11.71 -8.41 -6.72
CA GLU A 100 -12.19 -7.46 -7.73
C GLU A 100 -12.78 -6.20 -7.08
N VAL A 101 -13.83 -6.37 -6.27
CA VAL A 101 -14.53 -5.27 -5.59
C VAL A 101 -14.31 -5.40 -4.08
N PRO A 102 -13.66 -4.42 -3.41
CA PRO A 102 -13.15 -3.15 -3.93
C PRO A 102 -11.67 -3.21 -4.36
N CYS A 103 -11.06 -4.40 -4.40
CA CYS A 103 -9.61 -4.60 -4.49
C CYS A 103 -8.93 -3.84 -5.64
N VAL A 104 -9.53 -3.84 -6.83
CA VAL A 104 -8.99 -3.12 -8.01
C VAL A 104 -8.88 -1.61 -7.74
N LYS A 105 -9.93 -1.03 -7.13
CA LYS A 105 -10.01 0.41 -6.86
C LYS A 105 -9.08 0.80 -5.71
N ARG A 106 -8.94 -0.09 -4.72
CA ARG A 106 -7.95 0.10 -3.64
C ARG A 106 -6.52 0.11 -4.16
N ASN A 107 -6.17 -0.77 -5.10
CA ASN A 107 -4.83 -0.76 -5.72
C ASN A 107 -4.57 0.55 -6.48
N ALA A 108 -5.56 1.04 -7.26
CA ALA A 108 -5.44 2.32 -7.95
C ALA A 108 -5.27 3.50 -6.97
N ALA A 109 -6.07 3.52 -5.90
CA ALA A 109 -5.95 4.54 -4.86
C ALA A 109 -4.60 4.46 -4.13
N GLY A 110 -4.15 3.26 -3.76
CA GLY A 110 -2.85 3.04 -3.11
C GLY A 110 -1.68 3.47 -3.98
N SER A 111 -1.71 3.17 -5.28
CA SER A 111 -0.70 3.63 -6.25
C SER A 111 -0.67 5.15 -6.38
N SER A 112 -1.84 5.78 -6.41
CA SER A 112 -1.96 7.25 -6.48
C SER A 112 -1.39 7.89 -5.20
N LEU A 113 -1.75 7.35 -4.04
CA LEU A 113 -1.27 7.81 -2.75
C LEU A 113 0.24 7.61 -2.58
N ALA A 114 0.80 6.55 -3.14
CA ALA A 114 2.24 6.30 -3.11
C ALA A 114 3.03 7.40 -3.84
N ASN A 115 2.57 7.80 -5.03
CA ASN A 115 3.16 8.92 -5.77
C ASN A 115 3.08 10.23 -4.99
N VAL A 116 1.90 10.56 -4.46
CA VAL A 116 1.69 11.79 -3.69
C VAL A 116 2.56 11.81 -2.43
N SER A 117 2.66 10.69 -1.72
CA SER A 117 3.46 10.61 -0.49
C SER A 117 4.96 10.69 -0.76
N ALA A 118 5.42 10.12 -1.87
CA ALA A 118 6.80 10.27 -2.33
C ALA A 118 7.14 11.73 -2.65
N ASP A 119 6.25 12.43 -3.37
CA ASP A 119 6.43 13.87 -3.63
C ASP A 119 6.53 14.69 -2.34
N MET A 120 5.64 14.41 -1.39
CA MET A 120 5.61 15.09 -0.10
C MET A 120 6.95 14.90 0.62
N ALA A 121 7.45 13.67 0.71
CA ALA A 121 8.72 13.38 1.37
C ALA A 121 9.92 14.03 0.65
N LEU A 122 9.95 13.99 -0.69
CA LEU A 122 10.97 14.65 -1.50
C LEU A 122 10.94 16.18 -1.35
N ALA A 123 9.76 16.76 -1.13
CA ALA A 123 9.58 18.18 -0.81
C ALA A 123 9.94 18.54 0.64
N GLY A 124 10.35 17.57 1.46
CA GLY A 124 10.76 17.78 2.85
C GLY A 124 9.61 17.71 3.86
N VAL A 125 8.42 17.24 3.46
CA VAL A 125 7.35 16.96 4.40
C VAL A 125 7.70 15.70 5.19
N THR A 126 7.72 15.83 6.52
CA THR A 126 8.03 14.73 7.43
C THR A 126 6.76 14.17 8.06
N SER A 127 6.76 12.87 8.31
CA SER A 127 5.80 12.23 9.17
C SER A 127 6.09 12.60 10.62
N ARG A 128 5.09 13.14 11.32
CA ARG A 128 5.25 13.42 12.76
C ARG A 128 5.41 12.17 13.62
N ILE A 129 4.86 11.05 13.17
CA ILE A 129 4.96 9.74 13.83
C ILE A 129 5.96 8.89 13.05
N PRO A 130 7.01 8.34 13.69
CA PRO A 130 8.02 7.53 13.01
C PRO A 130 7.45 6.32 12.28
N CYS A 131 8.10 5.90 11.19
CA CYS A 131 7.70 4.77 10.37
C CYS A 131 7.44 3.49 11.19
N ASP A 132 8.34 3.14 12.11
CA ASP A 132 8.22 1.94 12.94
C ASP A 132 6.97 1.97 13.83
N GLU A 133 6.63 3.14 14.39
CA GLU A 133 5.43 3.31 15.20
C GLU A 133 4.15 3.17 14.37
N VAL A 134 4.17 3.63 13.12
CA VAL A 134 3.05 3.46 12.17
C VAL A 134 2.85 1.97 11.84
N ILE A 135 3.94 1.22 11.62
CA ILE A 135 3.88 -0.24 11.42
C ILE A 135 3.32 -0.93 12.68
N GLY A 136 3.80 -0.54 13.86
CA GLY A 136 3.27 -1.05 15.13
C GLY A 136 1.79 -0.70 15.34
N ALA A 137 1.34 0.47 14.89
CA ALA A 137 -0.07 0.84 14.91
C ALA A 137 -0.90 -0.05 13.98
N MET A 138 -0.44 -0.33 12.76
CA MET A 138 -1.07 -1.27 11.84
C MET A 138 -1.25 -2.65 12.48
N TYR A 139 -0.21 -3.17 13.15
CA TYR A 139 -0.27 -4.43 13.86
C TYR A 139 -1.34 -4.44 14.96
N ARG A 140 -1.36 -3.42 15.83
CA ARG A 140 -2.35 -3.32 16.91
C ARG A 140 -3.77 -3.21 16.36
N ILE A 141 -3.99 -2.40 15.33
CA ILE A 141 -5.31 -2.27 14.67
C ILE A 141 -5.75 -3.62 14.11
N GLY A 142 -4.89 -4.31 13.36
CA GLY A 142 -5.19 -5.63 12.79
C GLY A 142 -5.51 -6.69 13.85
N LYS A 143 -4.77 -6.71 14.98
CA LYS A 143 -5.03 -7.59 16.13
C LYS A 143 -6.42 -7.38 16.73
N THR A 144 -6.87 -6.13 16.80
CA THR A 144 -8.17 -5.77 17.38
C THR A 144 -9.32 -5.85 16.38
N MET A 145 -9.03 -6.11 15.09
CA MET A 145 -10.04 -6.13 14.04
C MET A 145 -10.94 -7.37 14.21
N PRO A 146 -12.28 -7.20 14.23
CA PRO A 146 -13.22 -8.31 14.25
C PRO A 146 -12.96 -9.31 13.11
N SER A 147 -13.17 -10.60 13.36
CA SER A 147 -13.02 -11.63 12.31
C SER A 147 -13.91 -11.36 11.10
N ALA A 148 -15.14 -10.87 11.32
CA ALA A 148 -16.10 -10.54 10.26
C ALA A 148 -15.62 -9.45 9.27
N LEU A 149 -14.54 -8.72 9.60
CA LEU A 149 -13.96 -7.65 8.78
C LEU A 149 -12.59 -8.04 8.19
N ARG A 150 -12.23 -9.33 8.29
CA ARG A 150 -10.96 -9.91 7.82
C ARG A 150 -11.21 -11.01 6.80
N GLU A 151 -11.64 -10.58 5.62
CA GLU A 151 -11.79 -11.35 4.38
C GLU A 151 -12.92 -12.39 4.39
N THR A 152 -13.70 -12.48 5.48
CA THR A 152 -14.78 -13.47 5.59
C THR A 152 -16.01 -13.15 4.74
N GLY A 153 -16.24 -11.89 4.37
CA GLY A 153 -17.41 -11.50 3.58
C GLY A 153 -18.66 -11.21 4.44
N GLU A 154 -18.53 -11.14 5.76
CA GLU A 154 -19.66 -11.25 6.70
C GLU A 154 -20.00 -9.95 7.45
N GLY A 155 -19.16 -8.92 7.36
CA GLY A 155 -19.30 -7.74 8.24
C GLY A 155 -19.24 -6.38 7.57
N GLY A 156 -18.97 -6.30 6.26
CA GLY A 156 -18.70 -5.03 5.59
C GLY A 156 -19.36 -4.90 4.23
N LEU A 157 -18.56 -4.57 3.21
CA LEU A 157 -19.04 -4.30 1.85
C LEU A 157 -19.68 -5.52 1.19
N ALA A 158 -19.15 -6.72 1.42
CA ALA A 158 -19.66 -7.96 0.86
C ALA A 158 -21.04 -8.31 1.41
N ASP A 159 -21.30 -7.96 2.67
CA ASP A 159 -22.55 -8.24 3.39
C ASP A 159 -23.71 -7.28 3.00
N THR A 160 -23.46 -6.26 2.20
CA THR A 160 -24.50 -5.34 1.74
C THR A 160 -25.56 -6.04 0.86
N PRO A 161 -26.80 -5.52 0.76
CA PRO A 161 -27.84 -6.14 -0.08
C PRO A 161 -27.39 -6.39 -1.52
N THR A 162 -26.68 -5.43 -2.12
CA THR A 162 -26.10 -5.58 -3.47
C THR A 162 -24.93 -6.57 -3.50
N GLY A 163 -24.07 -6.58 -2.48
CA GLY A 163 -22.97 -7.54 -2.36
C GLY A 163 -23.46 -8.99 -2.32
N ARG A 164 -24.46 -9.27 -1.46
CA ARG A 164 -25.11 -10.58 -1.36
C ARG A 164 -25.84 -10.97 -2.66
N TRP A 165 -26.53 -10.02 -3.30
CA TRP A 165 -27.18 -10.26 -4.59
C TRP A 165 -26.17 -10.61 -5.69
N LEU A 166 -25.04 -9.91 -5.76
CA LEU A 166 -23.96 -10.20 -6.70
C LEU A 166 -23.36 -11.59 -6.45
N GLN A 167 -23.13 -11.96 -5.19
CA GLN A 167 -22.64 -13.28 -4.82
C GLN A 167 -23.58 -14.40 -5.30
N GLN A 168 -24.89 -14.24 -5.08
CA GLN A 168 -25.89 -15.20 -5.57
C GLN A 168 -25.92 -15.29 -7.09
N LYS A 169 -25.79 -14.17 -7.80
CA LYS A 169 -25.77 -14.16 -9.26
C LYS A 169 -24.53 -14.86 -9.86
N ILE A 170 -23.41 -14.86 -9.15
CA ILE A 170 -22.15 -15.45 -9.60
C ILE A 170 -22.09 -16.95 -9.27
N PHE A 171 -22.54 -17.36 -8.09
CA PHE A 171 -22.36 -18.72 -7.56
C PHE A 171 -23.65 -19.54 -7.39
N GLY A 172 -24.82 -18.93 -7.61
CA GLY A 172 -26.14 -19.55 -7.47
C GLY A 172 -26.79 -19.92 -8.80
#